data_AF-A0A972MYZ2-F1
#
_entry.id   AF-A0A972MYZ2-F1
#
_cell.length_a   1.000
_cell.length_b   1.000
_cell.length_c   1.000
_cell.angle_alpha   90.00
_cell.angle_beta   90.00
_cell.angle_gamma   90.00
#
_symmetry.space_group_name_H-M   'P 1'
#
loop_
_entity.id
_entity.type
_entity.pdbx_description
1 polymer ?
#
loop_
_entity_poly.entity_id
_entity_poly.type
_entity_poly.pdbx_seq_one_letter_code
_entity_poly.pdbx_strand_id
1 'polypeptide(L)'
;MLYSIFAYDVPNSLPLRAKARPAHIARLKELYEGNRLIIAGPNPAIDSLEPGEAGFSGSLIVADFPSLADAERWAELDPYVEAGVYEKVHVKPFKQVLPTPAPGKHKLAIFK
;
A
#
# COMPACT_ATOMS: atom_id res chain seq x y z
N MET A 1 -12.80 1.91 10.00
CA MET A 1 -13.03 2.95 8.97
C MET A 1 -11.95 2.82 7.91
N LEU A 2 -12.24 3.16 6.65
CA LEU A 2 -11.20 3.17 5.62
C LEU A 2 -10.26 4.36 5.79
N TYR A 3 -8.98 4.12 5.51
CA TYR A 3 -7.94 5.15 5.46
C TYR A 3 -7.17 5.01 4.15
N SER A 4 -6.84 6.15 3.55
CA SER A 4 -5.91 6.22 2.42
C SER A 4 -4.51 6.50 2.93
N ILE A 5 -3.56 5.68 2.53
CA ILE A 5 -2.14 5.79 2.86
C ILE A 5 -1.40 6.06 1.56
N PHE A 6 -0.86 7.27 1.43
CA PHE A 6 0.01 7.67 0.32
C PHE A 6 1.43 7.74 0.82
N ALA A 7 2.30 6.90 0.27
CA ALA A 7 3.73 6.94 0.52
C ALA A 7 4.46 7.48 -0.71
N TYR A 8 5.54 8.21 -0.48
CA TYR A 8 6.38 8.79 -1.51
C TYR A 8 7.79 8.25 -1.37
N ASP A 9 8.39 7.85 -2.47
CA ASP A 9 9.72 7.27 -2.48
C ASP A 9 10.81 8.33 -2.47
N VAL A 10 11.96 7.96 -1.90
CA VAL A 10 13.22 8.63 -2.20
C VAL A 10 13.63 8.39 -3.66
N PRO A 11 14.42 9.28 -4.27
CA PRO A 11 15.00 9.04 -5.60
C PRO A 11 15.81 7.73 -5.66
N ASN A 12 15.75 7.03 -6.81
CA ASN A 12 16.51 5.81 -7.08
C ASN A 12 16.29 4.66 -6.08
N SER A 13 15.09 4.56 -5.50
CA SER A 13 14.74 3.58 -4.46
C SER A 13 14.51 2.14 -4.96
N LEU A 14 14.54 1.90 -6.28
CA LEU A 14 14.14 0.61 -6.88
C LEU A 14 14.87 -0.61 -6.27
N PRO A 15 16.20 -0.60 -6.02
CA PRO A 15 16.88 -1.71 -5.37
C PRO A 15 16.45 -1.93 -3.91
N LEU A 16 16.22 -0.83 -3.17
CA LEU A 16 15.73 -0.88 -1.78
C LEU A 16 14.32 -1.48 -1.73
N ARG A 17 13.46 -1.09 -2.69
CA ARG A 17 12.15 -1.70 -2.88
C ARG A 17 12.26 -3.19 -3.14
N ALA A 18 13.08 -3.61 -4.09
CA ALA A 18 13.20 -5.03 -4.44
C ALA A 18 13.55 -5.89 -3.22
N LYS A 19 14.45 -5.40 -2.36
CA LYS A 19 14.85 -6.09 -1.12
C LYS A 19 13.71 -6.18 -0.10
N ALA A 20 12.98 -5.09 0.14
CA ALA A 20 11.94 -5.03 1.17
C ALA A 20 10.55 -5.53 0.72
N ARG A 21 10.33 -5.63 -0.60
CA ARG A 21 9.04 -5.98 -1.20
C ARG A 21 8.41 -7.25 -0.65
N PRO A 22 9.13 -8.38 -0.43
CA PRO A 22 8.51 -9.58 0.10
C PRO A 22 7.82 -9.36 1.46
N ALA A 23 8.49 -8.66 2.38
CA ALA A 23 7.94 -8.34 3.69
C ALA A 23 6.79 -7.34 3.61
N HIS A 24 6.91 -6.31 2.76
CA HIS A 24 5.82 -5.35 2.51
C HIS A 24 4.55 -6.04 1.99
N ILE A 25 4.70 -6.93 0.99
CA ILE A 25 3.58 -7.68 0.41
C ILE A 25 2.93 -8.62 1.43
N ALA A 26 3.70 -9.22 2.35
CA ALA A 26 3.14 -10.08 3.41
C ALA A 26 2.10 -9.33 4.28
N ARG A 27 2.40 -8.08 4.67
CA ARG A 27 1.47 -7.23 5.45
C ARG A 27 0.20 -6.88 4.68
N LEU A 28 0.32 -6.65 3.37
CA LEU A 28 -0.84 -6.42 2.50
C LEU A 28 -1.70 -7.68 2.36
N LYS A 29 -1.08 -8.87 2.30
CA LYS A 29 -1.81 -10.14 2.29
C LYS A 29 -2.60 -10.36 3.58
N GLU A 30 -2.04 -10.04 4.74
CA GLU A 30 -2.76 -10.11 6.02
C GLU A 30 -4.01 -9.20 6.01
N LEU A 31 -3.90 -7.96 5.51
CA LEU A 31 -5.05 -7.07 5.35
C LEU A 31 -6.08 -7.64 4.35
N TYR A 32 -5.61 -8.21 3.25
CA TYR A 32 -6.48 -8.82 2.24
C TYR A 32 -7.25 -10.03 2.78
N GLU A 33 -6.56 -10.97 3.42
CA GLU A 33 -7.14 -12.17 4.04
C GLU A 33 -8.13 -11.81 5.17
N GLY A 34 -7.84 -10.72 5.89
CA GLY A 34 -8.73 -10.13 6.87
C GLY A 34 -9.96 -9.40 6.28
N ASN A 35 -10.13 -9.36 4.96
CA ASN A 35 -11.14 -8.53 4.27
C ASN A 35 -11.05 -7.03 4.61
N ARG A 36 -9.86 -6.55 4.94
CA ARG A 36 -9.58 -5.16 5.33
C ARG A 36 -8.91 -4.35 4.23
N LEU A 37 -8.37 -4.97 3.18
CA LEU A 37 -7.74 -4.27 2.06
C LEU A 37 -8.72 -4.03 0.91
N ILE A 38 -8.88 -2.76 0.50
CA ILE A 38 -9.68 -2.38 -0.67
C ILE A 38 -8.82 -2.40 -1.93
N ILE A 39 -7.66 -1.71 -1.88
CA ILE A 39 -6.70 -1.65 -2.98
C ILE A 39 -5.30 -1.33 -2.42
N ALA A 40 -4.27 -1.89 -3.05
CA ALA A 40 -2.89 -1.48 -2.85
C ALA A 40 -2.12 -1.57 -4.16
N GLY A 41 -1.19 -0.65 -4.39
CA GLY A 41 -0.30 -0.69 -5.55
C GLY A 41 0.80 0.37 -5.48
N PRO A 42 1.90 0.18 -6.23
CA PRO A 42 2.89 1.22 -6.40
C PRO A 42 2.40 2.28 -7.41
N ASN A 43 2.96 3.48 -7.34
CA ASN A 43 2.81 4.52 -8.36
C ASN A 43 4.04 4.49 -9.27
N PRO A 44 3.94 4.04 -10.54
CA PRO A 44 5.06 4.10 -11.47
C PRO A 44 5.63 5.51 -11.61
N ALA A 45 6.95 5.62 -11.81
CA ALA A 45 7.61 6.92 -12.01
C ALA A 45 7.39 7.49 -13.42
N ILE A 46 6.93 6.65 -14.36
CA ILE A 46 6.58 6.99 -15.74
C ILE A 46 5.20 6.41 -16.07
N ASP A 47 4.58 6.85 -17.16
CA ASP A 47 3.26 6.36 -17.60
C ASP A 47 3.35 4.94 -18.22
N SER A 48 3.67 3.96 -17.39
CA SER A 48 3.78 2.54 -17.72
C SER A 48 3.55 1.68 -16.48
N LEU A 49 2.81 0.58 -16.61
CA LEU A 49 2.65 -0.41 -15.53
C LEU A 49 3.96 -1.11 -15.19
N GLU A 50 4.84 -1.23 -16.17
CA GLU A 50 6.17 -1.83 -16.07
C GLU A 50 7.22 -0.73 -16.33
N PRO A 51 7.56 0.10 -15.31
CA PRO A 51 8.43 1.27 -15.51
C PRO A 51 9.91 0.92 -15.73
N GLY A 52 10.28 -0.36 -15.64
CA GLY A 52 11.67 -0.80 -15.76
C GLY A 52 12.58 -0.10 -14.73
N GLU A 53 13.72 0.40 -15.19
CA GLU A 53 14.70 1.09 -14.34
C GLU A 53 14.19 2.43 -13.77
N ALA A 54 13.18 3.05 -14.41
CA ALA A 54 12.58 4.27 -13.88
C ALA A 54 11.91 4.05 -12.52
N GLY A 55 11.51 2.81 -12.22
CA GLY A 55 10.99 2.43 -10.91
C GLY A 55 9.69 3.11 -10.54
N PHE A 56 9.51 3.38 -9.25
CA PHE A 56 8.26 3.86 -8.67
C PHE A 56 8.50 5.16 -7.89
N SER A 57 7.46 5.99 -7.80
CA SER A 57 7.46 7.26 -7.08
C SER A 57 6.80 7.17 -5.70
N GLY A 58 6.17 6.03 -5.40
CA GLY A 58 5.36 5.91 -4.19
C GLY A 58 4.44 4.71 -4.20
N SER A 59 3.54 4.69 -3.23
CA SER A 59 2.52 3.65 -3.08
C SER A 59 1.21 4.25 -2.60
N LEU A 60 0.11 3.65 -3.04
CA LEU A 60 -1.23 3.89 -2.52
C LEU A 60 -1.74 2.61 -1.88
N ILE A 61 -2.23 2.73 -0.65
CA ILE A 61 -2.97 1.67 0.05
C ILE A 61 -4.27 2.28 0.58
N VAL A 62 -5.39 1.57 0.38
CA VAL A 62 -6.67 1.90 1.01
C VAL A 62 -7.15 0.69 1.79
N ALA A 63 -7.21 0.81 3.12
CA ALA A 63 -7.53 -0.30 4.01
C ALA A 63 -8.29 0.14 5.26
N ASP A 64 -8.97 -0.82 5.89
CA ASP A 64 -9.76 -0.64 7.10
C ASP A 64 -8.90 -0.76 8.37
N PHE A 65 -8.98 0.24 9.24
CA PHE A 65 -8.36 0.27 10.56
C PHE A 65 -9.36 0.72 11.64
N PRO A 66 -9.13 0.37 12.91
CA PRO A 66 -9.99 0.81 14.00
C PRO A 66 -9.97 2.35 14.19
N SER A 67 -8.81 2.99 14.03
CA SER A 67 -8.62 4.43 14.18
C SER A 67 -7.56 4.99 13.22
N LEU A 68 -7.47 6.32 13.12
CA LEU A 68 -6.41 7.00 12.36
C LEU A 68 -5.03 6.67 12.91
N ALA A 69 -4.89 6.68 14.24
CA ALA A 69 -3.63 6.36 14.92
C ALA A 69 -3.17 4.92 14.64
N ASP A 70 -4.09 3.95 14.55
CA ASP A 70 -3.75 2.57 14.18
C ASP A 70 -3.27 2.48 12.72
N ALA A 71 -3.88 3.25 11.82
CA ALA A 71 -3.47 3.31 10.42
C ALA A 71 -2.09 3.98 10.26
N GLU A 72 -1.84 5.08 10.96
CA GLU A 72 -0.54 5.77 11.00
C GLU A 72 0.55 4.85 11.54
N ARG A 73 0.32 4.22 12.69
CA ARG A 73 1.28 3.27 13.28
C ARG A 73 1.55 2.09 12.35
N TRP A 74 0.53 1.55 11.69
CA TRP A 74 0.72 0.50 10.71
C TRP A 74 1.56 0.99 9.51
N ALA A 75 1.37 2.22 9.06
CA ALA A 75 2.12 2.77 7.94
C ALA A 75 3.59 3.07 8.30
N GLU A 76 3.86 3.54 9.52
CA GLU A 76 5.21 3.79 10.04
C GLU A 76 6.04 2.51 10.20
N LEU A 77 5.38 1.39 10.47
CA LEU A 77 6.02 0.06 10.60
C LEU A 77 6.19 -0.66 9.25
N ASP A 78 6.09 0.03 8.12
CA ASP A 78 6.27 -0.59 6.82
C ASP A 78 7.74 -0.96 6.56
N PRO A 79 8.04 -2.16 6.03
CA PRO A 79 9.40 -2.53 5.63
C PRO A 79 10.05 -1.55 4.65
N TYR A 80 9.26 -0.82 3.87
CA TYR A 80 9.76 0.28 3.03
C TYR A 80 10.18 1.52 3.83
N VAL A 81 9.62 1.77 5.01
CA VAL A 81 10.14 2.79 5.93
C VAL A 81 11.49 2.35 6.48
N GLU A 82 11.57 1.14 7.03
CA GLU A 82 12.81 0.59 7.62
C GLU A 82 13.95 0.48 6.58
N ALA A 83 13.63 0.10 5.35
CA ALA A 83 14.60 -0.01 4.26
C ALA A 83 15.00 1.34 3.63
N GLY A 84 14.45 2.47 4.10
CA GLY A 84 14.74 3.80 3.57
C GLY A 84 14.17 4.05 2.17
N VAL A 85 13.13 3.32 1.76
CA VAL A 85 12.44 3.55 0.48
C VAL A 85 11.56 4.78 0.56
N TYR A 86 10.78 4.95 1.64
CA TYR A 86 9.83 6.04 1.77
C TYR A 86 10.47 7.29 2.35
N GLU A 87 10.38 8.39 1.61
CA GLU A 87 10.70 9.74 2.09
C GLU A 87 9.65 10.23 3.09
N LYS A 88 8.37 9.98 2.78
CA LYS A 88 7.24 10.39 3.63
C LYS A 88 6.03 9.50 3.40
N VAL A 89 5.19 9.42 4.43
CA VAL A 89 3.90 8.73 4.39
C VAL A 89 2.81 9.67 4.90
N HIS A 90 1.67 9.71 4.21
CA HIS A 90 0.51 10.52 4.58
C HIS A 90 -0.72 9.62 4.71
N VAL A 91 -1.30 9.61 5.91
CA VAL A 91 -2.52 8.86 6.22
C VAL A 91 -3.70 9.81 6.38
N LYS A 92 -4.85 9.48 5.77
CA LYS A 92 -6.09 10.26 5.90
C LYS A 92 -7.30 9.34 6.08
N PRO A 93 -8.31 9.74 6.86
CA PRO A 93 -9.63 9.11 6.80
C PRO A 93 -10.16 9.14 5.36
N PHE A 94 -10.73 8.03 4.91
CA PHE A 94 -11.21 7.88 3.54
C PHE A 94 -12.65 7.38 3.52
N LYS A 95 -13.48 7.99 2.68
CA LYS A 95 -14.83 7.52 2.37
C LYS A 95 -14.85 6.95 0.96
N GLN A 96 -14.98 5.64 0.85
CA GLN A 96 -15.22 4.99 -0.44
C GLN A 96 -16.63 5.34 -0.92
N VAL A 97 -16.71 6.12 -2.01
CA VAL A 97 -17.98 6.46 -2.67
C VAL A 97 -18.30 5.46 -3.78
N LEU A 98 -17.29 5.07 -4.56
CA LEU A 98 -17.36 4.05 -5.60
C LEU A 98 -16.05 3.23 -5.66
N PRO A 99 -16.07 1.97 -6.11
CA PRO A 99 -17.28 1.17 -6.30
C PRO A 99 -18.00 0.99 -4.96
N THR A 100 -19.33 0.83 -4.97
CA THR A 100 -20.05 0.56 -3.72
C THR A 100 -19.52 -0.75 -3.13
N PRO A 101 -19.11 -0.80 -1.85
CA PRO A 101 -18.64 -2.03 -1.24
C PRO A 101 -19.69 -3.13 -1.41
N ALA A 102 -19.32 -4.22 -2.09
CA ALA A 102 -20.24 -5.34 -2.26
C ALA A 102 -20.51 -5.98 -0.90
N PRO A 103 -21.76 -6.36 -0.57
CA PRO A 103 -22.02 -7.12 0.64
C PRO A 103 -21.25 -8.45 0.58
N GLY A 104 -20.30 -8.65 1.50
CA GLY A 104 -19.67 -9.93 1.79
C GLY A 104 -18.62 -10.47 0.80
N LYS A 105 -17.93 -9.65 -0.01
CA LYS A 105 -16.91 -10.15 -0.95
C LYS A 105 -15.54 -9.46 -0.88
N HIS A 106 -14.66 -10.00 -0.04
CA HIS A 106 -13.24 -10.18 -0.38
C HIS A 106 -12.84 -11.67 -0.18
N LYS A 107 -13.64 -12.60 -0.72
CA LYS A 107 -13.23 -14.02 -0.81
C LYS A 107 -12.76 -14.39 -2.21
N LEU A 108 -11.53 -14.89 -2.24
CA LEU A 108 -10.77 -15.58 -3.29
C LEU A 108 -10.49 -14.81 -4.58
N ALA A 109 -9.27 -14.27 -4.67
CA ALA A 109 -8.43 -14.44 -5.85
C ALA A 109 -7.09 -15.05 -5.41
N ILE A 110 -6.87 -16.29 -5.85
CA ILE A 110 -5.63 -17.03 -5.72
C ILE A 110 -4.60 -16.33 -6.62
N PHE A 111 -3.56 -15.77 -6.04
CA PHE A 111 -2.39 -15.35 -6.81
C PHE A 111 -1.71 -16.62 -7.35
N LYS A 112 -1.75 -16.80 -8.68
CA LYS A 112 -0.82 -17.68 -9.39
C LYS A 112 0.42 -16.85 -9.76
#